data_AF-A0A963TBN7-F1
#
_entry.id   AF-A0A963TBN7-F1
#
_cell.length_a   1.000
_cell.length_b   1.000
_cell.length_c   1.000
_cell.angle_alpha   90.00
_cell.angle_beta   90.00
_cell.angle_gamma   90.00
#
_symmetry.space_group_name_H-M   'P 1'
#
loop_
_entity.id
_entity.type
_entity.pdbx_description
1 polymer ?
#
loop_
_entity_poly.entity_id
_entity_poly.type
_entity_poly.pdbx_seq_one_letter_code
_entity_poly.pdbx_strand_id
1 'polypeptide(L)'
;RAAAVTVATDRAAIQAALGHGDVLVRRAAAARVTDQGLLARAARDDADPLVRARAVAGLSDRSLLARIAQADKDRAVKAAARKRLDDLDLVK
;
A
#
# COMPACT_ATOMS: atom_id res chain seq x y z
N ARG A 1 -22.80 14.28 16.98
CA ARG A 1 -22.79 13.63 15.64
C ARG A 1 -21.67 14.15 14.71
N ALA A 2 -20.58 14.75 15.22
CA ALA A 2 -19.51 15.32 14.37
C ALA A 2 -18.29 14.39 14.16
N ALA A 3 -18.14 13.31 14.95
CA ALA A 3 -16.98 12.43 14.86
C ALA A 3 -17.05 11.36 13.73
N ALA A 4 -18.23 11.14 13.15
CA ALA A 4 -18.43 10.11 12.10
C ALA A 4 -18.10 10.62 10.68
N VAL A 5 -18.14 11.95 10.46
CA VAL A 5 -17.92 12.54 9.12
C VAL A 5 -16.42 12.62 8.82
N THR A 6 -15.57 12.93 9.79
CA THR A 6 -14.11 13.08 9.59
C THR A 6 -13.42 11.76 9.24
N VAL A 7 -13.78 10.65 9.90
CA VAL A 7 -13.16 9.33 9.62
C VAL A 7 -13.59 8.75 8.26
N ALA A 8 -14.84 8.98 7.86
CA ALA A 8 -15.33 8.58 6.54
C ALA A 8 -14.67 9.38 5.40
N THR A 9 -14.31 10.65 5.67
CA THR A 9 -13.69 11.55 4.69
C THR A 9 -12.26 11.12 4.37
N ASP A 10 -11.47 10.67 5.35
CA ASP A 10 -10.09 10.24 5.11
C ASP A 10 -9.99 8.94 4.31
N ARG A 11 -10.80 7.92 4.62
CA ARG A 11 -10.81 6.66 3.84
C ARG A 11 -11.26 6.90 2.40
N ALA A 12 -12.39 7.59 2.21
CA ALA A 12 -12.96 7.82 0.89
C ALA A 12 -12.04 8.71 0.03
N ALA A 13 -11.46 9.76 0.62
CA ALA A 13 -10.50 10.63 -0.07
C ALA A 13 -9.23 9.87 -0.46
N ILE A 14 -8.67 9.03 0.44
CA ILE A 14 -7.50 8.20 0.12
C ILE A 14 -7.83 7.21 -0.99
N GLN A 15 -9.01 6.57 -0.96
CA GLN A 15 -9.43 5.65 -2.01
C GLN A 15 -9.57 6.36 -3.37
N ALA A 16 -10.17 7.54 -3.40
CA ALA A 16 -10.27 8.36 -4.62
C ALA A 16 -8.89 8.78 -5.13
N ALA A 17 -8.01 9.21 -4.22
CA ALA A 17 -6.65 9.62 -4.55
C ALA A 17 -5.79 8.47 -5.07
N LEU A 18 -5.98 7.24 -4.57
CA LEU A 18 -5.34 6.03 -5.10
C LEU A 18 -5.85 5.64 -6.49
N GLY A 19 -7.07 6.04 -6.87
CA GLY A 19 -7.62 5.85 -8.21
C GLY A 19 -7.30 7.00 -9.18
N HIS A 20 -6.57 8.03 -8.74
CA HIS A 20 -6.38 9.25 -9.51
C HIS A 20 -5.41 9.05 -10.68
N GLY A 21 -5.63 9.75 -11.80
CA GLY A 21 -4.79 9.66 -12.99
C GLY A 21 -3.35 10.16 -12.77
N ASP A 22 -3.20 11.21 -11.95
CA ASP A 22 -1.89 11.76 -11.58
C ASP A 22 -1.13 10.85 -10.60
N VAL A 23 0.07 10.44 -11.01
CA VAL A 23 0.97 9.61 -10.20
C VAL A 23 1.42 10.28 -8.90
N LEU A 24 1.57 11.61 -8.88
CA LEU A 24 1.98 12.34 -7.67
C LEU A 24 0.88 12.28 -6.61
N VAL A 25 -0.39 12.37 -7.03
CA VAL A 25 -1.55 12.22 -6.14
C VAL A 25 -1.61 10.81 -5.57
N ARG A 26 -1.46 9.77 -6.41
CA ARG A 26 -1.44 8.38 -5.94
C ARG A 26 -0.30 8.10 -4.97
N ARG A 27 0.89 8.64 -5.24
CA ARG A 27 2.07 8.52 -4.38
C ARG A 27 1.84 9.16 -3.01
N ALA A 28 1.22 10.33 -2.96
CA ALA A 28 0.86 11.00 -1.71
C ALA A 28 -0.20 10.19 -0.94
N ALA A 29 -1.19 9.63 -1.62
CA ALA A 29 -2.20 8.77 -1.01
C ALA A 29 -1.59 7.49 -0.41
N ALA A 30 -0.70 6.83 -1.16
CA ALA A 30 -0.01 5.62 -0.72
C ALA A 30 0.89 5.84 0.51
N ALA A 31 1.35 7.06 0.75
CA ALA A 31 2.11 7.41 1.94
C ALA A 31 1.24 7.58 3.20
N ARG A 32 -0.08 7.77 3.04
CA ARG A 32 -1.03 8.06 4.13
C ARG A 32 -1.98 6.91 4.43
N VAL A 33 -2.04 5.91 3.55
CA VAL A 33 -3.01 4.83 3.66
C VAL A 33 -2.59 3.83 4.75
N THR A 34 -3.49 3.60 5.70
CA THR A 34 -3.33 2.62 6.78
C THR A 34 -4.32 1.45 6.65
N ASP A 35 -5.34 1.61 5.81
CA ASP A 35 -6.31 0.56 5.54
C ASP A 35 -5.67 -0.60 4.78
N GLN A 36 -5.72 -1.80 5.36
CA GLN A 36 -5.09 -2.99 4.78
C GLN A 36 -5.71 -3.39 3.43
N GLY A 37 -7.01 -3.15 3.22
CA GLY A 37 -7.67 -3.43 1.95
C GLY A 37 -7.18 -2.52 0.81
N LEU A 38 -7.08 -1.21 1.09
CA LEU A 38 -6.54 -0.25 0.14
C LEU A 38 -5.03 -0.45 -0.10
N LEU A 39 -4.26 -0.78 0.94
CA LEU A 39 -2.85 -1.17 0.82
C LEU A 39 -2.69 -2.39 -0.09
N ALA A 40 -3.47 -3.45 0.14
CA ALA A 40 -3.41 -4.68 -0.67
C ALA A 40 -3.72 -4.42 -2.15
N ARG A 41 -4.73 -3.58 -2.43
CA ARG A 41 -5.07 -3.18 -3.80
C ARG A 41 -3.95 -2.36 -4.44
N ALA A 42 -3.46 -1.33 -3.77
CA ALA A 42 -2.39 -0.48 -4.30
C ALA A 42 -1.09 -1.27 -4.52
N ALA A 43 -0.73 -2.17 -3.60
CA ALA A 43 0.46 -3.01 -3.68
C ALA A 43 0.41 -4.00 -4.85
N ARG A 44 -0.78 -4.45 -5.25
CA ARG A 44 -0.97 -5.41 -6.35
C ARG A 44 -1.15 -4.73 -7.71
N ASP A 45 -1.95 -3.67 -7.75
CA ASP A 45 -2.59 -3.23 -8.98
C ASP A 45 -2.10 -1.86 -9.48
N ASP A 46 -1.37 -1.06 -8.68
CA ASP A 46 -0.92 0.26 -9.15
C ASP A 46 0.13 0.16 -10.26
N ALA A 47 -0.04 0.95 -11.31
CA ALA A 47 0.89 1.00 -12.44
C ALA A 47 2.28 1.51 -12.03
N ASP A 48 2.36 2.43 -11.07
CA ASP A 48 3.60 3.05 -10.61
C ASP A 48 4.29 2.17 -9.55
N PRO A 49 5.55 1.74 -9.77
CA PRO A 49 6.25 0.89 -8.82
C PRO A 49 6.51 1.58 -7.47
N LEU A 50 6.62 2.91 -7.41
CA LEU A 50 6.81 3.58 -6.12
C LEU A 50 5.52 3.60 -5.29
N VAL A 51 4.35 3.68 -5.93
CA VAL A 51 3.06 3.48 -5.24
C VAL A 51 2.99 2.06 -4.68
N ARG A 52 3.29 1.04 -5.50
CA ARG A 52 3.29 -0.36 -5.04
C ARG A 52 4.25 -0.57 -3.87
N ALA A 53 5.49 -0.08 -3.98
CA ALA A 53 6.50 -0.22 -2.93
C ALA A 53 6.08 0.45 -1.61
N ARG A 54 5.46 1.63 -1.67
CA ARG A 54 4.89 2.31 -0.49
C ARG A 54 3.78 1.50 0.15
N ALA A 55 2.86 0.97 -0.66
CA ALA A 55 1.77 0.14 -0.16
C ALA A 55 2.27 -1.18 0.46
N VAL A 56 3.30 -1.79 -0.13
CA VAL A 56 3.98 -2.98 0.41
C VAL A 56 4.54 -2.72 1.80
N ALA A 57 5.15 -1.54 2.03
CA ALA A 57 5.74 -1.20 3.33
C ALA A 57 4.72 -1.16 4.48
N GLY A 58 3.46 -0.82 4.21
CA GLY A 58 2.38 -0.79 5.21
C GLY A 58 1.61 -2.10 5.37
N LEU A 59 1.87 -3.09 4.51
CA LEU A 59 1.09 -4.33 4.43
C LEU A 59 1.46 -5.30 5.56
N SER A 60 0.48 -6.00 6.12
CA SER A 60 0.68 -7.07 7.12
C SER A 60 0.38 -8.48 6.59
N ASP A 61 -0.25 -8.60 5.43
CA ASP A 61 -0.56 -9.88 4.79
C ASP A 61 0.72 -10.54 4.25
N ARG A 62 1.24 -11.50 5.02
CA ARG A 62 2.45 -12.27 4.69
C ARG A 62 2.31 -13.06 3.38
N SER A 63 1.12 -13.60 3.09
CA SER A 63 0.89 -14.38 1.87
C SER A 63 0.95 -13.48 0.64
N LEU A 64 0.34 -12.30 0.72
CA LEU A 64 0.42 -11.30 -0.35
C LEU A 64 1.85 -10.77 -0.52
N LEU A 65 2.55 -10.45 0.57
CA LEU A 65 3.96 -10.02 0.52
C LEU A 65 4.85 -11.08 -0.16
N ALA A 66 4.69 -12.36 0.18
CA ALA A 66 5.45 -13.45 -0.42
C ALA A 66 5.19 -13.56 -1.93
N ARG A 67 3.93 -13.38 -2.38
CA ARG A 67 3.58 -13.35 -3.81
C ARG A 67 4.23 -12.16 -4.52
N ILE A 68 4.17 -10.96 -3.93
CA ILE A 68 4.78 -9.75 -4.51
C ILE A 68 6.31 -9.91 -4.61
N ALA A 69 6.96 -10.42 -3.57
CA ALA A 69 8.39 -10.66 -3.53
C ALA A 69 8.88 -11.59 -4.66
N GLN A 70 8.03 -12.55 -5.08
CA GLN A 70 8.32 -13.51 -6.13
C GLN A 70 7.96 -12.99 -7.53
N ALA A 71 6.82 -12.32 -7.68
CA ALA A 71 6.19 -12.08 -8.98
C ALA A 71 6.20 -10.62 -9.46
N ASP A 72 6.48 -9.62 -8.62
CA ASP A 72 6.48 -8.23 -9.09
C ASP A 72 7.59 -8.00 -10.14
N LYS A 73 7.23 -7.29 -11.21
CA LYS A 73 8.14 -6.94 -12.30
C LYS A 73 9.27 -6.01 -11.86
N ASP A 74 9.01 -5.16 -10.87
CA ASP A 74 9.93 -4.16 -10.38
C ASP A 74 10.82 -4.71 -9.26
N ARG A 75 12.13 -4.51 -9.39
CA ARG A 75 13.11 -5.02 -8.42
C ARG A 75 13.00 -4.35 -7.05
N ALA A 76 12.67 -3.05 -7.01
CA ALA A 76 12.53 -2.31 -5.76
C ALA A 76 11.27 -2.77 -5.00
N VAL A 77 10.17 -3.03 -5.71
CA VAL A 77 8.95 -3.57 -5.09
C VAL A 77 9.20 -4.97 -4.52
N LYS A 78 9.90 -5.84 -5.26
CA LYS A 78 10.31 -7.16 -4.74
C LYS A 78 11.17 -7.06 -3.49
N ALA A 79 12.12 -6.13 -3.46
CA ALA A 79 12.99 -5.92 -2.31
C ALA A 79 12.22 -5.40 -1.10
N ALA A 80 11.30 -4.44 -1.31
CA ALA A 80 10.43 -3.94 -0.26
C ALA A 80 9.57 -5.05 0.35
N ALA A 81 9.06 -5.98 -0.46
CA ALA A 81 8.24 -7.08 0.03
C ALA A 81 9.03 -8.09 0.87
N ARG A 82 10.24 -8.45 0.46
CA ARG A 82 11.15 -9.28 1.27
C ARG A 82 11.50 -8.62 2.59
N LYS A 83 11.94 -7.36 2.55
CA LYS A 83 12.25 -6.60 3.76
C LYS A 83 11.06 -6.56 4.70
N ARG A 84 9.86 -6.32 4.18
CA ARG A 84 8.65 -6.25 5.02
C ARG A 84 8.33 -7.60 5.68
N LEU A 85 8.55 -8.73 5.00
CA LEU A 85 8.43 -10.06 5.59
C LEU A 85 9.42 -10.26 6.72
N ASP A 86 10.69 -9.92 6.49
CA ASP A 86 11.74 -10.02 7.50
C ASP A 86 11.38 -9.15 8.73
N ASP A 87 10.95 -7.90 8.51
CA ASP A 87 10.50 -6.99 9.56
C ASP A 87 9.31 -7.56 10.35
N LEU A 88 8.40 -8.32 9.72
CA LEU A 88 7.26 -8.97 10.41
C LEU A 88 7.68 -10.19 11.23
N ASP A 89 8.79 -10.83 10.89
CA ASP A 89 9.31 -12.01 11.60
C ASP A 89 10.24 -11.67 12.75
N LEU A 90 10.80 -10.45 12.76
CA LEU A 90 11.62 -9.91 13.84
C LEU A 90 10.80 -9.45 15.08
N VAL A 91 9.48 -9.30 14.96
CA VAL A 91 8.60 -8.87 16.09
C VAL A 91 8.10 -10.07 16.92
N LYS A 92 8.96 -11.06 17.17
CA LYS A 92 8.64 -12.24 18.01
C LYS A 92 8.93 -11.99 19.48
#